data_AF-A0A945K744-F1
#
_entry.id   AF-A0A945K744-F1
#
_cell.length_a   1.000
_cell.length_b   1.000
_cell.length_c   1.000
_cell.angle_alpha   90.00
_cell.angle_beta   90.00
_cell.angle_gamma   90.00
#
_symmetry.space_group_name_H-M   'P 1'
#
loop_
_entity.id
_entity.type
_entity.pdbx_description
1 polymer ?
#
loop_
_entity_poly.entity_id
_entity_poly.type
_entity_poly.pdbx_seq_one_letter_code
_entity_poly.pdbx_strand_id
1 'polypeptide(L)'
;EKFAKATWASHIDMETGRPVETKYADYQSNGGSYIWPAPFGAHNWQPMTYSPKTGLMYIPVQNVPTFFRGMDAVSYQVDRWNTGIDLNEVRDPKSWVAGRAAVDALIYGELVAYDPVTQKRAWSVHHSKPSNGGILSTAGDLVFQGTWGGKFAAYDSTNGDILWQYQSDSAVLAGPMTYELDGEQYIAVAQGSGGALMLAGGDEVKRNLVNQNKLLVFKKGDFNLTQPVQDNGESVIMALGHEANEDPQVIAHGEEIYGRNCGTCHGVSAKTNYVLPDLRHMSEQTHIDFTAIVLGGAYAHKGMAGFYASLTSEDVDAVHAFLDRQQQRLPEMVEMSFLQKIEYWVNYGIAKIGERYPDLLNATRDMTM
;
A
#
# COMPACT_ATOMS: atom_id res chain seq x y z
N GLU A 1 -13.41 22.86 4.81
CA GLU A 1 -13.44 21.41 5.16
C GLU A 1 -12.11 20.75 4.84
N LYS A 2 -11.77 19.67 5.54
CA LYS A 2 -10.54 18.90 5.27
C LYS A 2 -10.64 18.26 3.87
N PHE A 3 -9.60 18.34 3.05
CA PHE A 3 -9.59 17.68 1.74
C PHE A 3 -9.54 16.15 1.85
N ALA A 4 -9.18 15.60 3.02
CA ALA A 4 -9.12 14.17 3.32
C ALA A 4 -9.37 13.90 4.81
N LYS A 5 -9.59 12.64 5.16
CA LYS A 5 -9.79 12.22 6.54
C LYS A 5 -8.51 12.43 7.36
N ALA A 6 -8.65 13.07 8.52
CA ALA A 6 -7.58 13.21 9.50
C ALA A 6 -8.17 13.15 10.91
N THR A 7 -7.63 12.25 11.75
CA THR A 7 -8.09 12.05 13.13
C THR A 7 -7.12 12.61 14.16
N TRP A 8 -5.82 12.73 13.86
CA TRP A 8 -4.83 13.22 14.84
C TRP A 8 -5.13 14.65 15.33
N ALA A 9 -5.63 15.53 14.45
CA ALA A 9 -6.03 16.89 14.79
C ALA A 9 -7.49 17.17 14.40
N SER A 10 -8.19 17.95 15.21
CA SER A 10 -9.58 18.35 14.95
C SER A 10 -9.66 19.44 13.88
N HIS A 11 -8.84 20.48 14.00
CA HIS A 11 -8.74 21.63 13.09
C HIS A 11 -7.37 22.32 13.24
N ILE A 12 -7.13 23.35 12.43
CA ILE A 12 -6.05 24.33 12.66
C ILE A 12 -6.67 25.54 13.35
N ASP A 13 -6.14 25.91 14.50
CA ASP A 13 -6.49 27.15 15.18
C ASP A 13 -5.97 28.33 14.35
N MET A 14 -6.86 29.21 13.90
CA MET A 14 -6.51 30.29 12.97
C MET A 14 -5.87 31.50 13.66
N GLU A 15 -5.96 31.61 14.99
CA GLU A 15 -5.27 32.66 15.75
C GLU A 15 -3.79 32.31 15.92
N THR A 16 -3.51 31.03 16.20
CA THR A 16 -2.15 30.54 16.47
C THR A 16 -1.46 29.91 15.26
N GLY A 17 -2.23 29.49 14.26
CA GLY A 17 -1.75 28.69 13.13
C GLY A 17 -1.41 27.24 13.49
N ARG A 18 -1.74 26.77 14.70
CA ARG A 18 -1.36 25.45 15.20
C ARG A 18 -2.47 24.41 15.03
N PRO A 19 -2.15 23.14 14.73
CA PRO A 19 -3.11 22.06 14.84
C PRO A 19 -3.61 21.89 16.27
N VAL A 20 -4.92 21.71 16.43
CA VAL A 20 -5.54 21.33 17.71
C VAL A 20 -5.65 19.81 17.74
N GLU A 21 -4.68 19.19 18.42
CA GLU A 21 -4.57 17.73 18.55
C GLU A 21 -5.79 17.12 19.26
N THR A 22 -6.11 15.89 18.88
CA THR A 22 -7.15 15.07 19.52
C THR A 22 -6.52 14.05 20.46
N LYS A 23 -7.37 13.37 21.24
CA LYS A 23 -6.94 12.25 22.08
C LYS A 23 -6.22 11.11 21.33
N TYR A 24 -6.44 10.97 20.02
CA TYR A 24 -5.79 9.92 19.22
C TYR A 24 -4.30 10.21 18.95
N ALA A 25 -3.88 11.48 18.97
CA ALA A 25 -2.49 11.86 18.75
C ALA A 25 -1.59 11.48 19.95
N ASP A 26 -2.15 11.38 21.16
CA ASP A 26 -1.44 11.01 22.39
C ASP A 26 -1.38 9.48 22.58
N TYR A 27 -0.94 8.78 21.52
CA TYR A 27 -0.86 7.31 21.50
C TYR A 27 0.21 6.72 22.43
N GLN A 28 1.05 7.57 23.03
CA GLN A 28 2.02 7.18 24.06
C GLN A 28 1.34 7.04 25.43
N SER A 29 0.39 7.92 25.74
CA SER A 29 -0.28 7.94 27.04
C SER A 29 -1.56 7.10 27.06
N ASN A 30 -2.22 6.93 25.91
CA ASN A 30 -3.53 6.25 25.81
C ASN A 30 -3.45 4.74 25.50
N GLY A 31 -2.25 4.17 25.38
CA GLY A 31 -2.03 2.75 25.07
C GLY A 31 -2.05 2.40 23.58
N GLY A 32 -2.35 3.36 22.70
CA GLY A 32 -2.27 3.24 21.25
C GLY A 32 -3.53 3.75 20.54
N SER A 33 -3.41 4.11 19.27
CA SER A 33 -4.54 4.63 18.49
C SER A 33 -4.42 4.38 16.99
N TYR A 34 -5.55 4.07 16.35
CA TYR A 34 -5.71 4.19 14.90
C TYR A 34 -5.75 5.66 14.50
N ILE A 35 -4.83 6.06 13.63
CA ILE A 35 -4.67 7.43 13.19
C ILE A 35 -4.76 7.52 11.67
N TRP A 36 -5.51 8.53 11.22
CA TRP A 36 -5.48 9.02 9.86
C TRP A 36 -4.83 10.42 9.80
N PRO A 37 -4.04 10.70 8.76
CA PRO A 37 -3.43 9.71 7.88
C PRO A 37 -2.34 8.90 8.59
N ALA A 38 -2.01 7.72 8.05
CA ALA A 38 -0.80 6.95 8.39
C ALA A 38 0.49 7.68 7.91
N PRO A 39 1.71 7.13 8.13
CA PRO A 39 2.96 7.72 7.65
C PRO A 39 3.02 7.95 6.13
N PHE A 40 2.19 7.25 5.35
CA PHE A 40 2.06 7.47 3.93
C PHE A 40 1.31 8.77 3.57
N GLY A 41 0.69 9.44 4.54
CA GLY A 41 -0.02 10.70 4.34
C GLY A 41 -1.37 10.53 3.67
N ALA A 42 -2.22 11.56 3.79
CA ALA A 42 -3.48 11.63 3.04
C ALA A 42 -3.26 11.97 1.56
N HIS A 43 -2.08 12.53 1.27
CA HIS A 43 -1.49 12.82 -0.03
C HIS A 43 0.03 12.73 0.17
N ASN A 44 0.77 12.27 -0.84
CA ASN A 44 2.22 12.07 -0.75
C ASN A 44 2.93 12.72 -1.95
N TRP A 45 3.99 12.12 -2.48
CA TRP A 45 4.84 12.70 -3.53
C TRP A 45 4.18 12.78 -4.92
N GLN A 46 3.07 12.06 -5.15
CA GLN A 46 2.40 12.02 -6.45
C GLN A 46 1.87 13.42 -6.80
N PRO A 47 2.26 14.04 -7.94
CA PRO A 47 1.89 15.43 -8.23
C PRO A 47 0.38 15.67 -8.23
N MET A 48 -0.05 16.73 -7.55
CA MET A 48 -1.36 17.37 -7.73
C MET A 48 -1.29 18.46 -8.81
N THR A 49 -2.43 18.89 -9.35
CA THR A 49 -2.47 20.02 -10.29
C THR A 49 -3.57 21.01 -9.97
N TYR A 50 -3.48 22.20 -10.56
CA TYR A 50 -4.48 23.25 -10.45
C TYR A 50 -4.93 23.66 -11.86
N SER A 51 -6.23 23.82 -12.06
CA SER A 51 -6.77 24.42 -13.29
C SER A 51 -7.25 25.84 -13.02
N PRO A 52 -6.61 26.87 -13.59
CA PRO A 52 -7.09 28.25 -13.48
C PRO A 52 -8.49 28.48 -14.07
N LYS A 53 -8.92 27.61 -15.00
CA LYS A 53 -10.22 27.72 -15.66
C LYS A 53 -11.36 27.26 -14.76
N THR A 54 -11.16 26.17 -14.02
CA THR A 54 -12.18 25.65 -13.08
C THR A 54 -12.00 26.21 -11.66
N GLY A 55 -10.81 26.72 -11.33
CA GLY A 55 -10.46 27.13 -9.97
C GLY A 55 -10.22 25.96 -9.01
N LEU A 56 -10.14 24.72 -9.52
CA LEU A 56 -10.03 23.51 -8.71
C LEU A 56 -8.60 22.97 -8.65
N MET A 57 -8.23 22.44 -7.49
CA MET A 57 -7.04 21.60 -7.28
C MET A 57 -7.45 20.13 -7.40
N TYR A 58 -6.75 19.36 -8.23
CA TYR A 58 -6.95 17.92 -8.38
C TYR A 58 -5.86 17.19 -7.59
N ILE A 59 -6.26 16.40 -6.60
CA ILE A 59 -5.36 15.83 -5.60
C ILE A 59 -5.51 14.29 -5.62
N PRO A 60 -4.40 13.52 -5.74
CA PRO A 60 -4.39 12.09 -5.45
C PRO A 60 -4.47 11.94 -3.93
N VAL A 61 -5.67 11.64 -3.44
CA VAL A 61 -5.94 11.41 -2.02
C VAL A 61 -5.87 9.90 -1.75
N GLN A 62 -5.39 9.54 -0.57
CA GLN A 62 -5.45 8.18 -0.07
C GLN A 62 -5.95 8.13 1.37
N ASN A 63 -6.76 7.13 1.65
CA ASN A 63 -7.26 6.82 2.98
C ASN A 63 -6.51 5.58 3.45
N VAL A 64 -5.54 5.78 4.34
CA VAL A 64 -4.75 4.70 4.93
C VAL A 64 -4.63 4.99 6.42
N PRO A 65 -5.30 4.21 7.29
CA PRO A 65 -5.00 4.23 8.72
C PRO A 65 -3.74 3.43 9.03
N THR A 66 -3.13 3.73 10.17
CA THR A 66 -2.31 2.75 10.87
C THR A 66 -2.56 2.86 12.38
N PHE A 67 -2.30 1.78 13.10
CA PHE A 67 -2.31 1.81 14.56
C PHE A 67 -0.92 2.24 15.05
N PHE A 68 -0.89 3.25 15.90
CA PHE A 68 0.32 3.72 16.56
C PHE A 68 0.29 3.29 18.02
N ARG A 69 1.38 2.70 18.50
CA ARG A 69 1.68 2.51 19.93
C ARG A 69 3.13 2.88 20.17
N GLY A 70 3.42 3.58 21.26
CA GLY A 70 4.81 3.80 21.68
C GLY A 70 5.47 2.49 22.11
N MET A 71 6.77 2.35 21.87
CA MET A 71 7.54 1.25 22.46
C MET A 71 7.66 1.43 23.98
N ASP A 72 7.59 0.33 24.74
CA ASP A 72 7.78 0.36 26.21
C ASP A 72 9.19 0.83 26.59
N ALA A 73 10.19 0.52 25.76
CA ALA A 73 11.56 1.01 25.88
C ALA A 73 12.12 1.41 24.51
N VAL A 74 12.64 2.64 24.41
CA VAL A 74 13.29 3.14 23.20
C VAL A 74 14.79 2.90 23.31
N SER A 75 15.40 2.29 22.28
CA SER A 75 16.85 2.19 22.15
C SER A 75 17.28 2.68 20.77
N TYR A 76 18.39 3.43 20.72
CA TYR A 76 18.97 3.84 19.45
C TYR A 76 19.80 2.69 18.87
N GLN A 77 19.50 2.32 17.63
CA GLN A 77 20.18 1.28 16.89
C GLN A 77 20.73 1.87 15.59
N VAL A 78 22.04 1.74 15.38
CA VAL A 78 22.71 2.21 14.15
C VAL A 78 22.15 1.43 12.96
N ASP A 79 21.96 2.12 11.82
CA ASP A 79 21.44 1.57 10.57
C ASP A 79 20.05 0.90 10.68
N ARG A 80 19.24 1.31 11.66
CA ARG A 80 17.88 0.80 11.88
C ARG A 80 16.85 1.92 12.01
N TRP A 81 15.57 1.53 11.95
CA TRP A 81 14.47 2.45 12.17
C TRP A 81 14.38 2.80 13.65
N ASN A 82 14.55 4.09 13.96
CA ASN A 82 14.55 4.63 15.32
C ASN A 82 13.31 5.50 15.55
N THR A 83 12.12 4.94 15.33
CA THR A 83 10.85 5.69 15.35
C THR A 83 10.24 5.83 16.74
N GLY A 84 10.63 4.97 17.70
CA GLY A 84 9.97 4.88 19.00
C GLY A 84 8.54 4.35 18.96
N ILE A 85 8.12 3.82 17.80
CA ILE A 85 6.81 3.22 17.57
C ILE A 85 6.97 1.71 17.48
N ASP A 86 6.05 0.98 18.11
CA ASP A 86 6.01 -0.47 18.03
C ASP A 86 5.51 -0.91 16.64
N LEU A 87 6.45 -1.28 15.76
CA LEU A 87 6.15 -1.71 14.39
C LEU A 87 5.45 -3.07 14.32
N ASN A 88 5.46 -3.86 15.40
CA ASN A 88 4.77 -5.14 15.46
C ASN A 88 3.25 -4.96 15.57
N GLU A 89 2.76 -3.75 15.85
CA GLU A 89 1.33 -3.48 16.02
C GLU A 89 0.55 -3.41 14.69
N VAL A 90 1.27 -3.50 13.56
CA VAL A 90 0.73 -3.59 12.19
C VAL A 90 0.69 -5.04 11.69
N ARG A 91 0.79 -6.02 12.60
CA ARG A 91 0.72 -7.46 12.28
C ARG A 91 -0.64 -7.91 11.76
N ASP A 92 -0.69 -9.12 11.24
CA ASP A 92 -1.93 -9.70 10.75
C ASP A 92 -2.95 -9.96 11.87
N PRO A 93 -4.25 -9.71 11.61
CA PRO A 93 -5.33 -10.21 12.44
C PRO A 93 -5.30 -11.74 12.56
N LYS A 94 -5.86 -12.28 13.65
CA LYS A 94 -5.97 -13.75 13.86
C LYS A 94 -6.63 -14.48 12.70
N SER A 95 -7.57 -13.80 12.03
CA SER A 95 -8.21 -14.27 10.80
C SER A 95 -7.69 -13.50 9.59
N TRP A 96 -7.11 -14.22 8.63
CA TRP A 96 -6.68 -13.63 7.35
C TRP A 96 -7.87 -13.02 6.58
N VAL A 97 -9.07 -13.59 6.74
CA VAL A 97 -10.30 -13.10 6.12
C VAL A 97 -10.70 -11.75 6.72
N ALA A 98 -10.66 -11.64 8.06
CA ALA A 98 -10.92 -10.38 8.75
C ALA A 98 -9.88 -9.31 8.37
N GLY A 99 -8.59 -9.67 8.28
CA GLY A 99 -7.54 -8.77 7.83
C GLY A 99 -7.76 -8.27 6.40
N ARG A 100 -8.10 -9.16 5.47
CA ARG A 100 -8.42 -8.78 4.09
C ARG A 100 -9.64 -7.86 4.02
N ALA A 101 -10.69 -8.16 4.78
CA ALA A 101 -11.89 -7.34 4.86
C ALA A 101 -11.59 -5.93 5.41
N ALA A 102 -10.76 -5.83 6.46
CA ALA A 102 -10.37 -4.55 7.05
C ALA A 102 -9.54 -3.70 6.08
N VAL A 103 -8.57 -4.31 5.37
CA VAL A 103 -7.77 -3.64 4.34
C VAL A 103 -8.68 -3.14 3.21
N ASP A 104 -9.53 -3.99 2.63
CA ASP A 104 -10.42 -3.60 1.53
C ASP A 104 -11.45 -2.53 1.96
N ALA A 105 -11.84 -2.49 3.23
CA ALA A 105 -12.74 -1.48 3.76
C ALA A 105 -12.03 -0.14 4.01
N LEU A 106 -10.84 -0.16 4.59
CA LEU A 106 -10.20 1.04 5.14
C LEU A 106 -9.16 1.65 4.21
N ILE A 107 -8.57 0.87 3.31
CA ILE A 107 -7.41 1.27 2.50
C ILE A 107 -7.83 1.45 1.05
N TYR A 108 -8.00 2.72 0.65
CA TYR A 108 -8.44 3.10 -0.70
C TYR A 108 -7.85 4.44 -1.12
N GLY A 109 -8.06 4.80 -2.39
CA GLY A 109 -7.66 6.08 -2.94
C GLY A 109 -8.83 6.86 -3.52
N GLU A 110 -8.62 8.14 -3.77
CA GLU A 110 -9.56 9.01 -4.46
C GLU A 110 -8.82 10.00 -5.35
N LEU A 111 -9.39 10.31 -6.52
CA LEU A 111 -9.11 11.57 -7.21
C LEU A 111 -10.07 12.61 -6.66
N VAL A 112 -9.56 13.63 -5.97
CA VAL A 112 -10.40 14.68 -5.38
C VAL A 112 -10.20 15.99 -6.13
N ALA A 113 -11.28 16.58 -6.61
CA ALA A 113 -11.30 17.98 -7.02
C ALA A 113 -11.71 18.85 -5.83
N TYR A 114 -10.79 19.69 -5.39
CA TYR A 114 -10.94 20.54 -4.22
C TYR A 114 -10.93 22.00 -4.63
N ASP A 115 -11.93 22.75 -4.19
CA ASP A 115 -11.96 24.20 -4.31
C ASP A 115 -11.16 24.81 -3.13
N PRO A 116 -9.99 25.42 -3.39
CA PRO A 116 -9.14 25.97 -2.34
C PRO A 116 -9.71 27.26 -1.71
N VAL A 117 -10.64 27.95 -2.40
CA VAL A 117 -11.25 29.19 -1.92
C VAL A 117 -12.39 28.88 -0.96
N THR A 118 -13.31 28.01 -1.38
CA THR A 118 -14.45 27.61 -0.52
C THR A 118 -14.10 26.49 0.45
N GLN A 119 -12.91 25.88 0.29
CA GLN A 119 -12.41 24.76 1.07
C GLN A 119 -13.34 23.54 1.04
N LYS A 120 -13.89 23.21 -0.13
CA LYS A 120 -14.85 22.12 -0.30
C LYS A 120 -14.43 21.17 -1.41
N ARG A 121 -14.81 19.90 -1.26
CA ARG A 121 -14.72 18.92 -2.36
C ARG A 121 -15.82 19.25 -3.38
N ALA A 122 -15.43 19.54 -4.61
CA ALA A 122 -16.38 19.75 -5.72
C ALA A 122 -16.92 18.41 -6.22
N TRP A 123 -16.02 17.43 -6.39
CA TRP A 123 -16.32 16.05 -6.75
C TRP A 123 -15.16 15.12 -6.35
N SER A 124 -15.40 13.81 -6.31
CA SER A 124 -14.34 12.81 -6.17
C SER A 124 -14.63 11.55 -6.98
N VAL A 125 -13.56 10.86 -7.38
CA VAL A 125 -13.63 9.52 -8.01
C VAL A 125 -12.93 8.53 -7.09
N HIS A 126 -13.66 7.48 -6.69
CA HIS A 126 -13.14 6.42 -5.83
C HIS A 126 -12.25 5.44 -6.59
N HIS A 127 -11.14 5.05 -5.97
CA HIS A 127 -10.23 3.99 -6.43
C HIS A 127 -10.11 2.92 -5.35
N SER A 128 -10.20 1.64 -5.73
CA SER A 128 -10.19 0.52 -4.78
C SER A 128 -8.86 0.32 -4.03
N LYS A 129 -7.78 0.98 -4.47
CA LYS A 129 -6.45 0.91 -3.87
C LYS A 129 -5.87 2.32 -3.68
N PRO A 130 -4.99 2.52 -2.67
CA PRO A 130 -4.34 3.80 -2.37
C PRO A 130 -3.17 4.05 -3.36
N SER A 131 -2.32 5.04 -3.08
CA SER A 131 -1.12 5.35 -3.87
C SER A 131 -1.38 5.37 -5.38
N ASN A 132 -2.47 6.03 -5.80
CA ASN A 132 -2.72 6.29 -7.22
C ASN A 132 -1.78 7.37 -7.73
N GLY A 133 -1.57 7.41 -9.04
CA GLY A 133 -0.56 8.24 -9.66
C GLY A 133 -0.85 9.73 -9.57
N GLY A 134 0.19 10.49 -9.95
CA GLY A 134 0.08 11.94 -10.10
C GLY A 134 -0.93 12.32 -11.18
N ILE A 135 -1.23 13.61 -11.22
CA ILE A 135 -2.29 14.16 -12.06
C ILE A 135 -1.70 15.12 -13.10
N LEU A 136 -2.38 15.21 -14.24
CA LEU A 136 -2.21 16.27 -15.22
C LEU A 136 -3.57 16.90 -15.53
N SER A 137 -3.71 18.21 -15.42
CA SER A 137 -4.89 18.94 -15.90
C SER A 137 -4.55 19.80 -17.11
N THR A 138 -5.43 19.84 -18.12
CA THR A 138 -5.20 20.61 -19.36
C THR A 138 -6.30 21.65 -19.60
N ALA A 139 -6.05 22.61 -20.50
CA ALA A 139 -7.03 23.63 -20.88
C ALA A 139 -8.24 23.07 -21.66
N GLY A 140 -8.17 21.81 -22.10
CA GLY A 140 -9.25 21.10 -22.78
C GLY A 140 -10.28 20.47 -21.83
N ASP A 141 -10.34 20.93 -20.58
CA ASP A 141 -11.23 20.42 -19.52
C ASP A 141 -11.02 18.93 -19.18
N LEU A 142 -9.77 18.45 -19.33
CA LEU A 142 -9.37 17.08 -19.03
C LEU A 142 -8.43 17.00 -17.82
N VAL A 143 -8.62 15.97 -17.01
CA VAL A 143 -7.73 15.56 -15.91
C VAL A 143 -7.26 14.13 -16.19
N PHE A 144 -5.96 13.89 -16.22
CA PHE A 144 -5.38 12.56 -16.42
C PHE A 144 -4.81 12.01 -15.13
N GLN A 145 -5.04 10.73 -14.85
CA GLN A 145 -4.47 10.05 -13.69
C GLN A 145 -4.20 8.57 -13.98
N GLY A 146 -3.07 8.07 -13.47
CA GLY A 146 -2.78 6.65 -13.35
C GLY A 146 -3.24 6.08 -12.00
N THR A 147 -3.37 4.76 -11.90
CA THR A 147 -3.80 4.08 -10.66
C THR A 147 -2.86 2.94 -10.29
N TRP A 148 -2.95 2.50 -9.03
CA TRP A 148 -2.27 1.28 -8.55
C TRP A 148 -2.57 0.08 -9.43
N GLY A 149 -3.82 -0.09 -9.87
CA GLY A 149 -4.26 -1.21 -10.70
C GLY A 149 -3.90 -1.08 -12.19
N GLY A 150 -3.10 -0.09 -12.58
CA GLY A 150 -2.66 0.11 -13.97
C GLY A 150 -3.68 0.74 -14.91
N LYS A 151 -4.85 1.17 -14.41
CA LYS A 151 -5.74 2.01 -15.20
C LYS A 151 -5.12 3.41 -15.33
N PHE A 152 -4.91 3.88 -16.56
CA PHE A 152 -4.60 5.26 -16.90
C PHE A 152 -5.81 5.87 -17.61
N ALA A 153 -6.37 6.95 -17.06
CA ALA A 153 -7.64 7.49 -17.54
C ALA A 153 -7.62 9.01 -17.67
N ALA A 154 -8.48 9.51 -18.56
CA ALA A 154 -8.84 10.91 -18.69
C ALA A 154 -10.26 11.12 -18.14
N TYR A 155 -10.39 12.11 -17.28
CA TYR A 155 -11.60 12.49 -16.57
C TYR A 155 -12.05 13.88 -17.03
N ASP A 156 -13.36 14.11 -17.08
CA ASP A 156 -13.92 15.44 -17.20
C ASP A 156 -13.57 16.27 -15.95
N SER A 157 -12.99 17.45 -16.16
CA SER A 157 -12.49 18.30 -15.07
C SER A 157 -13.58 18.90 -14.16
N THR A 158 -14.83 18.89 -14.60
CA THR A 158 -15.96 19.53 -13.91
C THR A 158 -16.77 18.58 -13.05
N ASN A 159 -16.80 17.28 -13.39
CA ASN A 159 -17.61 16.28 -12.67
C ASN A 159 -16.89 14.96 -12.37
N GLY A 160 -15.70 14.71 -12.93
CA GLY A 160 -14.92 13.50 -12.70
C GLY A 160 -15.37 12.28 -13.52
N ASP A 161 -16.23 12.45 -14.53
CA ASP A 161 -16.65 11.34 -15.40
C ASP A 161 -15.46 10.83 -16.23
N ILE A 162 -15.36 9.51 -16.37
CA ILE A 162 -14.32 8.89 -17.23
C ILE A 162 -14.70 9.10 -18.70
N LEU A 163 -13.84 9.80 -19.44
CA LEU A 163 -14.01 10.07 -20.87
C LEU A 163 -13.18 9.12 -21.74
N TRP A 164 -12.05 8.64 -21.21
CA TRP A 164 -11.16 7.71 -21.89
C TRP A 164 -10.34 6.92 -20.86
N GLN A 165 -9.96 5.69 -21.21
CA GLN A 165 -9.05 4.89 -20.39
C GLN A 165 -8.19 3.92 -21.21
N TYR A 166 -7.05 3.56 -20.62
CA TYR A 166 -6.13 2.52 -21.06
C TYR A 166 -5.75 1.64 -19.88
N GLN A 167 -5.70 0.32 -20.10
CA GLN A 167 -5.24 -0.63 -19.10
C GLN A 167 -3.77 -1.00 -19.36
N SER A 168 -2.91 -0.54 -18.47
CA SER A 168 -1.50 -0.91 -18.40
C SER A 168 -1.32 -2.30 -17.78
N ASP A 169 -0.16 -2.91 -18.01
CA ASP A 169 0.32 -4.15 -17.36
C ASP A 169 1.10 -3.90 -16.05
N SER A 170 1.21 -2.65 -15.58
CA SER A 170 1.77 -2.30 -14.26
C SER A 170 1.08 -1.06 -13.69
N ALA A 171 1.38 -0.67 -12.45
CA ALA A 171 0.86 0.55 -11.88
C ALA A 171 1.37 1.79 -12.62
N VAL A 172 0.58 2.87 -12.60
CA VAL A 172 0.96 4.16 -13.19
C VAL A 172 0.97 5.20 -12.07
N LEU A 173 2.14 5.38 -11.45
CA LEU A 173 2.32 6.25 -10.26
C LEU A 173 2.83 7.66 -10.59
N ALA A 174 3.59 7.80 -11.67
CA ALA A 174 4.17 9.08 -12.03
C ALA A 174 3.09 10.11 -12.42
N GLY A 175 3.40 11.39 -12.24
CA GLY A 175 2.60 12.46 -12.84
C GLY A 175 2.70 12.42 -14.36
N PRO A 176 1.58 12.40 -15.11
CA PRO A 176 1.62 12.53 -16.55
C PRO A 176 2.09 13.92 -16.96
N MET A 177 2.60 14.04 -18.18
CA MET A 177 2.89 15.32 -18.81
C MET A 177 2.23 15.41 -20.18
N THR A 178 2.23 16.60 -20.78
CA THR A 178 1.81 16.82 -22.17
C THR A 178 2.79 17.72 -22.90
N TYR A 179 2.99 17.48 -24.19
CA TYR A 179 3.79 18.34 -25.07
C TYR A 179 3.20 18.35 -26.49
N GLU A 180 3.68 19.28 -27.31
CA GLU A 180 3.37 19.35 -28.73
C GLU A 180 4.62 19.01 -29.54
N LEU A 181 4.44 18.26 -30.64
CA LEU A 181 5.48 17.98 -31.62
C LEU A 181 4.85 18.02 -33.02
N ASP A 182 5.38 18.87 -33.90
CA ASP A 182 4.89 19.07 -35.28
C ASP A 182 3.39 19.37 -35.38
N GLY A 183 2.85 20.15 -34.43
CA GLY A 183 1.43 20.52 -34.36
C GLY A 183 0.52 19.43 -33.77
N GLU A 184 1.07 18.31 -33.33
CA GLU A 184 0.33 17.21 -32.71
C GLU A 184 0.57 17.17 -31.19
N GLN A 185 -0.49 17.05 -30.40
CA GLN A 185 -0.40 16.95 -28.94
C GLN A 185 -0.19 15.49 -28.50
N TYR A 186 0.75 15.31 -27.56
CA TYR A 186 1.06 14.04 -26.93
C TYR A 186 0.85 14.10 -25.42
N ILE A 187 0.45 12.98 -24.83
CA ILE A 187 0.42 12.73 -23.38
C ILE A 187 1.42 11.62 -23.11
N ALA A 188 2.33 11.81 -22.15
CA ALA A 188 3.28 10.78 -21.76
C ALA A 188 3.27 10.56 -20.25
N VAL A 189 3.47 9.32 -19.84
CA VAL A 189 3.54 8.93 -18.43
C VAL A 189 4.46 7.73 -18.26
N ALA A 190 5.28 7.76 -17.21
CA ALA A 190 6.08 6.62 -16.81
C ALA A 190 5.20 5.63 -16.02
N GLN A 191 5.14 4.40 -16.53
CA GLN A 191 4.52 3.25 -15.90
C GLN A 191 5.59 2.48 -15.10
N GLY A 192 5.21 2.04 -13.91
CA GLY A 192 6.00 1.19 -13.03
C GLY A 192 5.45 1.20 -11.61
N SER A 193 5.32 0.02 -11.01
CA SER A 193 5.01 -0.14 -9.59
C SER A 193 6.21 0.28 -8.74
N GLY A 194 5.97 0.84 -7.56
CA GLY A 194 7.04 1.26 -6.66
C GLY A 194 6.59 2.24 -5.59
N GLY A 195 7.56 2.86 -4.91
CA GLY A 195 7.29 3.73 -3.78
C GLY A 195 6.98 2.97 -2.48
N ALA A 196 7.00 3.69 -1.37
CA ALA A 196 7.00 3.08 -0.04
C ALA A 196 5.74 2.25 0.26
N LEU A 197 4.56 2.72 -0.13
CA LEU A 197 3.31 1.99 0.17
C LEU A 197 3.16 0.71 -0.66
N MET A 198 3.60 0.71 -1.92
CA MET A 198 3.58 -0.51 -2.73
C MET A 198 4.64 -1.52 -2.29
N LEU A 199 5.78 -1.08 -1.74
CA LEU A 199 6.78 -1.99 -1.17
C LEU A 199 6.26 -2.65 0.12
N ALA A 200 5.66 -1.85 1.01
CA ALA A 200 5.20 -2.34 2.31
C ALA A 200 3.84 -3.04 2.26
N GLY A 201 3.03 -2.80 1.23
CA GLY A 201 1.64 -3.24 1.16
C GLY A 201 1.26 -3.91 -0.15
N GLY A 202 0.43 -4.94 -0.02
CA GLY A 202 -0.10 -5.76 -1.09
C GLY A 202 -0.70 -7.02 -0.46
N ASP A 203 -1.35 -7.87 -1.27
CA ASP A 203 -1.62 -9.26 -0.89
C ASP A 203 -1.97 -10.03 -2.17
N GLU A 204 -1.02 -10.04 -3.11
CA GLU A 204 -1.18 -10.80 -4.34
C GLU A 204 -0.90 -12.27 -4.05
N VAL A 205 -1.92 -13.13 -4.17
CA VAL A 205 -1.84 -14.57 -3.83
C VAL A 205 -1.77 -15.44 -5.10
N LYS A 206 -2.38 -14.97 -6.19
CA LYS A 206 -2.65 -15.79 -7.38
C LYS A 206 -1.68 -15.58 -8.54
N ARG A 207 -0.83 -14.56 -8.47
CA ARG A 207 -0.06 -14.10 -9.63
C ARG A 207 1.35 -13.82 -9.22
N ASN A 208 2.30 -14.33 -10.01
CA ASN A 208 3.69 -13.92 -9.91
C ASN A 208 3.89 -12.78 -10.92
N LEU A 209 3.77 -11.55 -10.43
CA LEU A 209 3.89 -10.37 -11.29
C LEU A 209 5.36 -9.97 -11.43
N VAL A 210 5.73 -9.48 -12.60
CA VAL A 210 7.00 -8.79 -12.81
C VAL A 210 6.71 -7.33 -13.10
N ASN A 211 7.34 -6.43 -12.36
CA ASN A 211 7.17 -5.00 -12.59
C ASN A 211 7.82 -4.57 -13.92
N GLN A 212 7.01 -4.46 -14.97
CA GLN A 212 7.44 -4.02 -16.30
C GLN A 212 7.38 -2.50 -16.42
N ASN A 213 8.53 -1.83 -16.33
CA ASN A 213 8.63 -0.37 -16.44
C ASN A 213 8.61 0.07 -17.90
N LYS A 214 7.73 1.01 -18.25
CA LYS A 214 7.54 1.51 -19.63
C LYS A 214 7.30 3.01 -19.65
N LEU A 215 7.69 3.66 -20.75
CA LEU A 215 7.18 4.98 -21.09
C LEU A 215 5.94 4.80 -21.99
N LEU A 216 4.77 5.19 -21.49
CA LEU A 216 3.54 5.21 -22.28
C LEU A 216 3.39 6.58 -22.92
N VAL A 217 3.13 6.62 -24.23
CA VAL A 217 2.90 7.85 -24.99
C VAL A 217 1.62 7.72 -25.81
N PHE A 218 0.72 8.68 -25.65
CA PHE A 218 -0.60 8.70 -26.27
C PHE A 218 -0.74 9.96 -27.13
N LYS A 219 -1.47 9.84 -28.24
CA LYS A 219 -1.95 10.97 -29.03
C LYS A 219 -3.35 10.67 -29.55
N LYS A 220 -4.07 11.69 -30.03
CA LYS A 220 -5.40 11.50 -30.63
C LYS A 220 -5.28 10.84 -32.01
N GLY A 221 -6.17 9.91 -32.32
CA GLY A 221 -6.29 9.26 -33.63
C GLY A 221 -6.68 7.79 -33.54
N ASP A 222 -6.92 7.17 -34.70
CA ASP A 222 -7.18 5.74 -34.83
C ASP A 222 -5.88 5.01 -35.20
N PHE A 223 -5.38 4.21 -34.28
CA PHE A 223 -4.16 3.44 -34.46
C PHE A 223 -4.45 1.95 -34.33
N ASN A 224 -3.60 1.11 -34.92
CA ASN A 224 -3.54 -0.30 -34.56
C ASN A 224 -3.00 -0.39 -33.13
N LEU A 225 -3.90 -0.32 -32.16
CA LEU A 225 -3.57 -0.41 -30.74
C LEU A 225 -2.86 -1.74 -30.49
N THR A 226 -1.66 -1.67 -29.92
CA THR A 226 -1.02 -2.85 -29.35
C THR A 226 -1.92 -3.30 -28.21
N GLN A 227 -2.56 -4.46 -28.38
CA GLN A 227 -3.32 -5.05 -27.28
C GLN A 227 -2.33 -5.34 -26.15
N PRO A 228 -2.55 -4.84 -24.93
CA PRO A 228 -1.72 -5.24 -23.80
C PRO A 228 -1.80 -6.76 -23.68
N VAL A 229 -0.64 -7.42 -23.66
CA VAL A 229 -0.60 -8.83 -23.31
C VAL A 229 -0.94 -8.90 -21.83
N GLN A 230 -2.20 -9.21 -21.51
CA GLN A 230 -2.54 -9.57 -20.14
C GLN A 230 -1.99 -10.96 -19.88
N ASP A 231 -0.95 -11.03 -19.07
CA ASP A 231 -0.56 -12.30 -18.47
C ASP A 231 -1.64 -12.68 -17.44
N ASN A 232 -2.55 -13.55 -17.89
CA ASN A 232 -3.60 -14.13 -17.07
C ASN A 232 -3.15 -15.46 -16.44
N GLY A 233 -1.86 -15.82 -16.54
CA GLY A 233 -1.32 -17.00 -15.89
C GLY A 233 -1.41 -16.85 -14.38
N GLU A 234 -2.14 -17.76 -13.74
CA GLU A 234 -2.04 -17.92 -12.29
C GLU A 234 -0.68 -18.55 -11.96
N SER A 235 0.00 -18.04 -10.93
CA SER A 235 1.24 -18.65 -10.46
C SER A 235 0.94 -19.98 -9.78
N VAL A 236 1.75 -20.99 -10.06
CA VAL A 236 1.71 -22.25 -9.31
C VAL A 236 2.26 -22.00 -7.90
N ILE A 237 1.43 -22.26 -6.88
CA ILE A 237 1.87 -22.29 -5.49
C ILE A 237 2.65 -23.59 -5.28
N MET A 238 3.95 -23.48 -5.03
CA MET A 238 4.81 -24.64 -4.80
C MET A 238 4.66 -25.13 -3.36
N ALA A 239 4.56 -26.45 -3.18
CA ALA A 239 4.70 -27.07 -1.87
C ALA A 239 6.12 -26.86 -1.34
N LEU A 240 6.29 -26.86 -0.02
CA LEU A 240 7.61 -26.82 0.60
C LEU A 240 8.39 -28.10 0.25
N GLY A 241 9.66 -27.92 -0.12
CA GLY A 241 10.59 -29.02 -0.41
C GLY A 241 11.25 -29.61 0.84
N HIS A 242 10.98 -29.05 2.02
CA HIS A 242 11.58 -29.42 3.31
C HIS A 242 10.54 -29.43 4.44
N GLU A 243 10.93 -29.99 5.60
CA GLU A 243 10.09 -30.00 6.80
C GLU A 243 10.10 -28.62 7.47
N ALA A 244 8.91 -28.05 7.67
CA ALA A 244 8.75 -26.74 8.32
C ALA A 244 8.81 -26.88 9.85
N ASN A 245 9.38 -25.88 10.52
CA ASN A 245 9.29 -25.79 11.98
C ASN A 245 7.90 -25.25 12.38
N GLU A 246 7.12 -26.07 13.07
CA GLU A 246 5.75 -25.75 13.48
C GLU A 246 5.64 -25.18 14.91
N ASP A 247 6.76 -24.94 15.60
CA ASP A 247 6.76 -24.39 16.97
C ASP A 247 6.17 -22.95 16.96
N PRO A 248 5.03 -22.72 17.65
CA PRO A 248 4.40 -21.41 17.69
C PRO A 248 5.28 -20.30 18.25
N GLN A 249 6.19 -20.61 19.19
CA GLN A 249 7.09 -19.61 19.77
C GLN A 249 8.16 -19.18 18.78
N VAL A 250 8.70 -20.13 18.01
CA VAL A 250 9.68 -19.85 16.96
C VAL A 250 9.05 -19.03 15.83
N ILE A 251 7.85 -19.40 15.39
CA ILE A 251 7.12 -18.65 14.35
C ILE A 251 6.80 -17.22 14.82
N ALA A 252 6.35 -17.05 16.07
CA ALA A 252 6.05 -15.72 16.62
C ALA A 252 7.30 -14.84 16.72
N HIS A 253 8.44 -15.40 17.15
CA HIS A 253 9.72 -14.71 17.14
C HIS A 253 10.14 -14.33 15.71
N GLY A 254 9.99 -15.26 14.77
CA GLY A 254 10.26 -15.03 13.35
C GLY A 254 9.43 -13.89 12.75
N GLU A 255 8.15 -13.79 13.10
CA GLU A 255 7.27 -12.70 12.66
C GLU A 255 7.74 -11.34 13.18
N GLU A 256 8.15 -11.25 14.45
CA GLU A 256 8.70 -10.02 15.05
C GLU A 256 9.99 -9.58 14.34
N ILE A 257 10.93 -10.50 14.13
CA ILE A 257 12.18 -10.20 13.43
C ILE A 257 11.90 -9.80 11.97
N TYR A 258 11.00 -10.52 11.29
CA TYR A 258 10.58 -10.22 9.94
C TYR A 258 9.99 -8.80 9.82
N GLY A 259 9.05 -8.44 10.71
CA GLY A 259 8.40 -7.14 10.69
C GLY A 259 9.38 -5.98 10.82
N ARG A 260 10.42 -6.14 11.65
CA ARG A 260 11.43 -5.10 11.89
C ARG A 260 12.50 -4.98 10.81
N ASN A 261 12.77 -6.05 10.06
CA ASN A 261 13.94 -6.10 9.17
C ASN A 261 13.59 -6.32 7.69
N CYS A 262 12.47 -6.98 7.41
CA CYS A 262 12.13 -7.47 6.08
C CYS A 262 10.86 -6.80 5.51
N GLY A 263 9.86 -6.55 6.36
CA GLY A 263 8.52 -6.16 5.94
C GLY A 263 8.42 -4.85 5.16
N THR A 264 9.37 -3.92 5.32
CA THR A 264 9.40 -2.68 4.54
C THR A 264 9.74 -2.88 3.07
N CYS A 265 10.39 -4.00 2.72
CA CYS A 265 10.79 -4.35 1.35
C CYS A 265 9.97 -5.51 0.80
N HIS A 266 9.74 -6.54 1.61
CA HIS A 266 9.04 -7.76 1.20
C HIS A 266 7.56 -7.80 1.62
N GLY A 267 7.02 -6.66 2.04
CA GLY A 267 5.62 -6.52 2.45
C GLY A 267 5.38 -6.84 3.93
N VAL A 268 4.48 -6.10 4.57
CA VAL A 268 4.07 -6.39 5.96
C VAL A 268 3.49 -7.80 6.04
N SER A 269 3.95 -8.59 7.01
CA SER A 269 3.59 -10.01 7.16
C SER A 269 3.82 -10.85 5.88
N ALA A 270 4.83 -10.51 5.08
CA ALA A 270 5.16 -11.13 3.79
C ALA A 270 4.10 -10.96 2.68
N LYS A 271 3.21 -9.98 2.83
CA LYS A 271 2.19 -9.67 1.82
C LYS A 271 2.66 -8.55 0.91
N THR A 272 3.03 -8.91 -0.31
CA THR A 272 3.59 -8.00 -1.32
C THR A 272 2.68 -7.87 -2.54
N ASN A 273 3.05 -6.98 -3.44
CA ASN A 273 2.46 -6.79 -4.77
C ASN A 273 3.51 -6.97 -5.90
N TYR A 274 4.62 -7.64 -5.59
CA TYR A 274 5.71 -7.97 -6.51
C TYR A 274 6.49 -6.78 -7.09
N VAL A 275 6.54 -5.64 -6.37
CA VAL A 275 7.62 -4.66 -6.61
C VAL A 275 8.99 -5.28 -6.31
N LEU A 276 9.06 -6.11 -5.26
CA LEU A 276 10.18 -6.99 -4.93
C LEU A 276 9.69 -8.44 -4.82
N PRO A 277 10.58 -9.45 -4.87
CA PRO A 277 10.19 -10.86 -4.80
C PRO A 277 9.30 -11.17 -3.59
N ASP A 278 8.24 -11.94 -3.84
CA ASP A 278 7.39 -12.49 -2.79
C ASP A 278 8.07 -13.69 -2.13
N LEU A 279 8.40 -13.53 -0.84
CA LEU A 279 9.11 -14.55 -0.08
C LEU A 279 8.23 -15.78 0.23
N ARG A 280 6.91 -15.71 0.01
CA ARG A 280 6.00 -16.87 0.11
C ARG A 280 6.07 -17.77 -1.13
N HIS A 281 6.72 -17.30 -2.19
CA HIS A 281 6.90 -18.01 -3.46
C HIS A 281 8.39 -18.32 -3.75
N MET A 282 9.20 -18.46 -2.70
CA MET A 282 10.62 -18.81 -2.85
C MET A 282 10.80 -20.14 -3.57
N SER A 283 11.84 -20.24 -4.39
CA SER A 283 12.24 -21.51 -4.99
C SER A 283 12.92 -22.40 -3.96
N GLU A 284 12.94 -23.72 -4.18
CA GLU A 284 13.67 -24.68 -3.34
C GLU A 284 15.14 -24.28 -3.13
N GLN A 285 15.82 -23.84 -4.20
CA GLN A 285 17.18 -23.31 -4.10
C GLN A 285 17.28 -22.06 -3.21
N THR A 286 16.26 -21.20 -3.23
CA THR A 286 16.23 -20.01 -2.36
C THR A 286 16.04 -20.40 -0.89
N HIS A 287 15.26 -21.45 -0.59
CA HIS A 287 15.19 -21.99 0.77
C HIS A 287 16.55 -22.56 1.21
N ILE A 288 17.25 -23.29 0.34
CA ILE A 288 18.60 -23.83 0.65
C ILE A 288 19.60 -22.71 0.92
N ASP A 289 19.57 -21.64 0.12
CA ASP A 289 20.51 -20.52 0.23
C ASP A 289 20.06 -19.45 1.26
N PHE A 290 18.95 -19.67 1.98
CA PHE A 290 18.28 -18.61 2.77
C PHE A 290 19.23 -17.92 3.75
N THR A 291 19.98 -18.68 4.55
CA THR A 291 20.94 -18.13 5.51
C THR A 291 22.11 -17.41 4.82
N ALA A 292 22.58 -17.91 3.68
CA ALA A 292 23.64 -17.24 2.91
C ALA A 292 23.15 -15.91 2.31
N ILE A 293 21.87 -15.82 1.94
CA ILE A 293 21.25 -14.59 1.45
C ILE A 293 21.03 -13.59 2.59
N VAL A 294 20.30 -14.00 3.64
CA VAL A 294 19.84 -13.12 4.72
C VAL A 294 20.98 -12.74 5.66
N LEU A 295 21.75 -13.72 6.15
CA LEU A 295 22.85 -13.45 7.07
C LEU A 295 24.10 -13.03 6.30
N GLY A 296 24.47 -13.82 5.29
CA GLY A 296 25.72 -13.68 4.53
C GLY A 296 25.72 -12.60 3.45
N GLY A 297 24.55 -12.08 3.04
CA GLY A 297 24.45 -11.03 2.02
C GLY A 297 24.82 -11.48 0.61
N ALA A 298 24.61 -12.75 0.26
CA ALA A 298 24.95 -13.29 -1.08
C ALA A 298 24.32 -12.47 -2.24
N TYR A 299 23.20 -11.80 -1.99
CA TYR A 299 22.48 -10.96 -2.96
C TYR A 299 22.69 -9.45 -2.77
N ALA A 300 23.74 -9.02 -2.05
CA ALA A 300 24.05 -7.59 -1.87
C ALA A 300 24.20 -6.83 -3.20
N HIS A 301 24.76 -7.47 -4.22
CA HIS A 301 24.89 -6.91 -5.57
C HIS A 301 23.54 -6.69 -6.29
N LYS A 302 22.45 -7.29 -5.80
CA LYS A 302 21.07 -7.10 -6.25
C LYS A 302 20.26 -6.18 -5.34
N GLY A 303 20.89 -5.59 -4.32
CA GLY A 303 20.24 -4.71 -3.34
C GLY A 303 19.68 -5.42 -2.10
N MET A 304 19.86 -6.73 -1.93
CA MET A 304 19.48 -7.45 -0.70
C MET A 304 20.62 -7.44 0.31
N ALA A 305 20.47 -6.65 1.38
CA ALA A 305 21.49 -6.52 2.42
C ALA A 305 21.69 -7.82 3.20
N GLY A 306 22.92 -8.03 3.67
CA GLY A 306 23.22 -9.04 4.68
C GLY A 306 23.03 -8.49 6.10
N PHE A 307 22.50 -9.30 7.00
CA PHE A 307 22.09 -8.90 8.35
C PHE A 307 23.01 -9.42 9.47
N TYR A 308 24.21 -9.91 9.13
CA TYR A 308 25.19 -10.46 10.08
C TYR A 308 25.54 -9.56 11.28
N ALA A 309 25.36 -8.24 11.16
CA ALA A 309 25.62 -7.29 12.23
C ALA A 309 24.50 -7.20 13.28
N SER A 310 23.29 -7.67 12.98
CA SER A 310 22.12 -7.48 13.84
C SER A 310 21.30 -8.74 14.11
N LEU A 311 21.46 -9.79 13.31
CA LEU A 311 20.72 -11.04 13.44
C LEU A 311 21.68 -12.20 13.72
N THR A 312 21.21 -13.14 14.52
CA THR A 312 21.87 -14.44 14.74
C THR A 312 21.38 -15.46 13.71
N SER A 313 22.04 -16.63 13.64
CA SER A 313 21.52 -17.73 12.83
C SER A 313 20.15 -18.22 13.31
N GLU A 314 19.92 -18.24 14.63
CA GLU A 314 18.64 -18.63 15.24
C GLU A 314 17.52 -17.66 14.84
N ASP A 315 17.80 -16.35 14.77
CA ASP A 315 16.84 -15.36 14.29
C ASP A 315 16.48 -15.59 12.82
N VAL A 316 17.47 -15.93 11.99
CA VAL A 316 17.26 -16.21 10.56
C VAL A 316 16.43 -17.49 10.38
N ASP A 317 16.71 -18.54 11.14
CA ASP A 317 15.94 -19.78 11.12
C ASP A 317 14.48 -19.55 11.57
N ALA A 318 14.26 -18.69 12.57
CA ALA A 318 12.93 -18.30 13.00
C ALA A 318 12.16 -17.52 11.92
N VAL A 319 12.82 -16.57 11.23
CA VAL A 319 12.22 -15.87 10.08
C VAL A 319 11.88 -16.85 8.97
N HIS A 320 12.74 -17.84 8.71
CA HIS A 320 12.48 -18.88 7.70
C HIS A 320 11.24 -19.71 8.05
N ALA A 321 11.11 -20.12 9.31
CA ALA A 321 9.93 -20.83 9.81
C ALA A 321 8.64 -20.01 9.68
N PHE A 322 8.70 -18.70 9.95
CA PHE A 322 7.58 -17.80 9.71
C PHE A 322 7.19 -17.75 8.22
N LEU A 323 8.16 -17.64 7.31
CA LEU A 323 7.91 -17.60 5.86
C LEU A 323 7.36 -18.92 5.33
N ASP A 324 7.87 -20.06 5.81
CA ASP A 324 7.34 -21.38 5.50
C ASP A 324 5.86 -21.49 5.90
N ARG A 325 5.51 -20.99 7.09
CA ARG A 325 4.12 -20.93 7.55
C ARG A 325 3.24 -20.05 6.66
N GLN A 326 3.76 -18.93 6.16
CA GLN A 326 3.03 -18.07 5.21
C GLN A 326 2.82 -18.76 3.87
N GLN A 327 3.84 -19.44 3.34
CA GLN A 327 3.74 -20.20 2.08
C GLN A 327 2.73 -21.34 2.18
N GLN A 328 2.74 -22.12 3.27
CA GLN A 328 1.78 -23.20 3.49
C GLN A 328 0.32 -22.74 3.52
N ARG A 329 0.05 -21.48 3.88
CA ARG A 329 -1.30 -20.91 3.94
C ARG A 329 -1.82 -20.42 2.58
N LEU A 330 -0.94 -20.16 1.60
CA LEU A 330 -1.34 -19.62 0.29
C LEU A 330 -2.48 -20.41 -0.38
N PRO A 331 -2.48 -21.78 -0.42
CA PRO A 331 -3.55 -22.53 -1.07
C PRO A 331 -4.94 -22.25 -0.49
N GLU A 332 -5.05 -22.04 0.82
CA GLU A 332 -6.31 -21.75 1.50
C GLU A 332 -6.84 -20.33 1.21
N MET A 333 -5.95 -19.43 0.77
CA MET A 333 -6.28 -18.03 0.49
C MET A 333 -6.71 -17.78 -0.95
N VAL A 334 -6.56 -18.76 -1.84
CA VAL A 334 -6.93 -18.66 -3.27
C VAL A 334 -8.42 -18.41 -3.45
N GLU A 335 -9.26 -19.08 -2.66
CA GLU A 335 -10.70 -18.86 -2.68
C GLU A 335 -11.31 -18.98 -1.29
N MET A 336 -12.09 -17.97 -0.90
CA MET A 336 -12.88 -18.03 0.33
C MET A 336 -14.03 -19.03 0.21
N SER A 337 -14.16 -19.89 1.21
CA SER A 337 -15.37 -20.69 1.44
C SER A 337 -16.60 -19.82 1.68
N PHE A 338 -17.80 -20.42 1.64
CA PHE A 338 -19.05 -19.70 1.91
C PHE A 338 -19.07 -19.03 3.29
N LEU A 339 -18.61 -19.72 4.35
CA LEU A 339 -18.55 -19.16 5.71
C LEU A 339 -17.54 -18.01 5.80
N GLN A 340 -16.40 -18.13 5.13
CA GLN A 340 -15.41 -17.06 5.07
C GLN A 340 -15.93 -15.84 4.29
N LYS A 341 -16.75 -16.03 3.24
CA LYS A 341 -17.42 -14.90 2.56
C LYS A 341 -18.39 -14.16 3.49
N ILE A 342 -19.10 -14.88 4.38
CA ILE A 342 -19.95 -14.25 5.41
C ILE A 342 -19.09 -13.47 6.40
N GLU A 343 -18.05 -14.11 6.93
CA GLU A 343 -17.08 -13.49 7.85
C GLU A 343 -16.47 -12.21 7.26
N TYR A 344 -16.08 -12.26 5.98
CA TYR A 344 -15.55 -11.11 5.24
C TYR A 344 -16.51 -9.93 5.28
N TRP A 345 -17.77 -10.11 4.89
CA TRP A 345 -18.73 -9.00 4.82
C TRP A 345 -19.10 -8.44 6.20
N VAL A 346 -19.14 -9.30 7.23
CA VAL A 346 -19.32 -8.85 8.62
C VAL A 346 -18.17 -7.95 9.05
N ASN A 347 -16.92 -8.41 8.85
CA ASN A 347 -15.74 -7.63 9.23
C ASN A 347 -15.58 -6.37 8.38
N TYR A 348 -15.89 -6.41 7.08
CA TYR A 348 -15.90 -5.25 6.19
C TYR A 348 -16.86 -4.18 6.71
N GLY A 349 -18.09 -4.58 7.09
CA GLY A 349 -19.08 -3.68 7.66
C GLY A 349 -18.64 -3.07 8.98
N ILE A 350 -18.08 -3.87 9.89
CA ILE A 350 -17.54 -3.40 11.17
C ILE A 350 -16.40 -2.39 10.93
N ALA A 351 -15.48 -2.70 10.02
CA ALA A 351 -14.38 -1.81 9.66
C ALA A 351 -14.90 -0.48 9.09
N LYS A 352 -15.90 -0.50 8.19
CA LYS A 352 -16.53 0.72 7.67
C LYS A 352 -17.23 1.56 8.76
N ILE A 353 -17.87 0.92 9.73
CA ILE A 353 -18.44 1.62 10.89
C ILE A 353 -17.31 2.23 11.73
N GLY A 354 -16.24 1.47 12.00
CA GLY A 354 -15.05 1.93 12.69
C GLY A 354 -14.33 3.08 11.97
N GLU A 355 -14.37 3.11 10.64
CA GLU A 355 -13.90 4.25 9.84
C GLU A 355 -14.65 5.53 10.23
N ARG A 356 -15.97 5.46 10.39
CA ARG A 356 -16.79 6.62 10.78
C ARG A 356 -16.66 6.96 12.26
N TYR A 357 -16.42 5.97 13.11
CA TYR A 357 -16.32 6.09 14.56
C TYR A 357 -15.01 5.49 15.07
N PRO A 358 -13.89 6.25 15.03
CA PRO A 358 -12.57 5.73 15.38
C PRO A 358 -12.48 5.18 16.81
N ASP A 359 -13.31 5.67 17.75
CA ASP A 359 -13.41 5.12 19.10
C ASP A 359 -13.81 3.64 19.11
N LEU A 360 -14.74 3.25 18.23
CA LEU A 360 -15.15 1.85 18.10
C LEU A 360 -13.99 1.02 17.55
N LEU A 361 -13.32 1.50 16.50
CA LEU A 361 -12.21 0.79 15.87
C LEU A 361 -11.05 0.54 16.86
N ASN A 362 -10.75 1.53 17.70
CA ASN A 362 -9.74 1.38 18.76
C ASN A 362 -10.19 0.38 19.84
N ALA A 363 -11.44 0.46 20.30
CA ALA A 363 -11.96 -0.42 21.35
C ALA A 363 -12.07 -1.89 20.92
N THR A 364 -12.25 -2.17 19.63
CA THR A 364 -12.40 -3.55 19.11
C THR A 364 -11.09 -4.15 18.61
N ARG A 365 -9.98 -3.39 18.61
CA ARG A 365 -8.71 -3.80 18.01
C ARG A 365 -8.23 -5.17 18.49
N ASP A 366 -8.04 -5.34 19.79
CA ASP A 366 -7.42 -6.55 20.35
C ASP A 366 -8.33 -7.79 20.28
N MET A 367 -9.61 -7.58 19.97
CA MET A 367 -10.54 -8.68 19.66
C MET A 367 -10.33 -9.21 18.24
N THR A 368 -9.84 -8.35 17.33
CA THR A 368 -9.61 -8.65 15.92
C THR A 368 -8.16 -9.06 15.62
N MET A 369 -7.19 -8.44 16.31
CA MET A 369 -5.76 -8.76 16.28
C MET A 369 -5.42 -9.91 17.21
#